data_AF-A0A968SGK7-F1
#
_entry.id   AF-A0A968SGK7-F1
#
_cell.length_a   1.000
_cell.length_b   1.000
_cell.length_c   1.000
_cell.angle_alpha   90.00
_cell.angle_beta   90.00
_cell.angle_gamma   90.00
#
_symmetry.space_group_name_H-M   'P 1'
#
loop_
_entity.id
_entity.type
_entity.pdbx_description
1 polymer ?
#
loop_
_entity_poly.entity_id
_entity_poly.type
_entity_poly.pdbx_seq_one_letter_code
_entity_poly.pdbx_strand_id
1 'polypeptide(L)'
;MINSDFQENLVVITMQLQVDLLSSIEQKKIEFMNLDLEPIIFKLTHNEDGESWGIEKALKYVDEYKCWLFVNWLHGDESLPPSKEIDKVWHTHALDTQLYEVQTKKLFGKFFHHFPYFGVRSEQDKANLDKAFERTKVLMGLYGSSFGCNFSALCGEGCGSSLCGNNACDSNSCGKTTQTFGEEELLAVRPDRFGKTKIRI
;
A
#
# COMPACT_ATOMS: atom_id res chain seq x y z
N MET A 1 29.13 -14.84 -34.75
CA MET A 1 28.88 -15.82 -33.66
C MET A 1 29.11 -15.07 -32.36
N ILE A 2 28.07 -14.84 -31.56
CA ILE A 2 28.23 -14.22 -30.25
C ILE A 2 28.82 -15.29 -29.34
N ASN A 3 29.93 -14.98 -28.66
CA ASN A 3 30.73 -15.93 -27.90
C ASN A 3 29.91 -16.53 -26.74
N SER A 4 29.99 -17.84 -26.49
CA SER A 4 29.28 -18.53 -25.39
C SER A 4 29.57 -17.89 -24.03
N ASP A 5 30.83 -17.48 -23.83
CA ASP A 5 31.30 -16.81 -22.62
C ASP A 5 30.65 -15.44 -22.39
N PHE A 6 30.18 -14.78 -23.45
CA PHE A 6 29.45 -13.50 -23.33
C PHE A 6 28.00 -13.72 -22.88
N GLN A 7 27.37 -14.80 -23.35
CA GLN A 7 26.01 -15.15 -22.93
C GLN A 7 25.99 -15.63 -21.47
N GLU A 8 26.95 -16.44 -21.05
CA GLU A 8 27.07 -16.88 -19.65
C GLU A 8 27.31 -15.71 -18.69
N ASN A 9 28.23 -14.79 -19.02
CA ASN A 9 28.48 -13.60 -18.22
C ASN A 9 27.24 -12.70 -18.13
N LEU A 10 26.48 -12.55 -19.22
CA LEU A 10 25.25 -11.77 -19.21
C LEU A 10 24.19 -12.39 -18.27
N VAL A 11 24.03 -13.71 -18.30
CA VAL A 11 23.11 -14.42 -17.40
C VAL A 11 23.50 -14.22 -15.94
N VAL A 12 24.77 -14.41 -15.59
CA VAL A 12 25.27 -14.21 -14.22
C VAL A 12 25.04 -12.77 -13.74
N ILE A 13 25.31 -11.78 -14.58
CA ILE A 13 25.06 -10.37 -14.24
C ILE A 13 23.57 -10.12 -14.02
N THR A 14 22.69 -10.64 -14.88
CA THR A 14 21.23 -10.46 -14.72
C THR A 14 20.70 -11.13 -13.45
N MET A 15 21.19 -12.31 -13.10
CA MET A 15 20.82 -13.00 -11.86
C MET A 15 21.27 -12.22 -10.63
N GLN A 16 22.50 -11.70 -10.63
CA GLN A 16 23.01 -10.90 -9.50
C GLN A 16 22.19 -9.62 -9.31
N LEU A 17 21.86 -8.91 -10.38
CA LEU A 17 21.01 -7.71 -10.32
C LEU A 17 19.61 -8.01 -9.77
N GLN A 18 19.03 -9.17 -10.10
CA GLN A 18 17.75 -9.61 -9.53
C GLN A 18 17.84 -9.87 -8.03
N VAL A 19 18.91 -10.54 -7.56
CA VAL A 19 19.15 -10.80 -6.14
C VAL A 19 19.33 -9.49 -5.36
N ASP A 20 20.11 -8.56 -5.89
CA ASP A 20 20.35 -7.26 -5.27
C ASP A 20 19.07 -6.42 -5.18
N LEU A 21 18.21 -6.49 -6.20
CA LEU A 21 16.90 -5.85 -6.20
C LEU A 21 15.97 -6.46 -5.14
N LEU A 22 15.85 -7.79 -5.09
CA LEU A 22 14.99 -8.49 -4.13
C LEU A 22 15.41 -8.22 -2.69
N SER A 23 16.71 -8.26 -2.40
CA SER A 23 17.24 -7.93 -1.07
C SER A 23 16.93 -6.49 -0.67
N SER A 24 17.03 -5.55 -1.61
CA SER A 24 16.68 -4.14 -1.37
C SER A 24 15.17 -3.95 -1.10
N ILE A 25 14.31 -4.71 -1.79
CA ILE A 25 12.86 -4.71 -1.56
C ILE A 25 12.53 -5.27 -0.18
N GLU A 26 13.15 -6.38 0.23
CA GLU A 26 12.95 -6.96 1.57
C GLU A 26 13.43 -6.01 2.66
N GLN A 27 14.57 -5.33 2.46
CA GLN A 27 15.02 -4.31 3.40
C GLN A 27 14.02 -3.17 3.53
N LYS A 28 13.46 -2.70 2.41
CA LYS A 28 12.43 -1.66 2.42
C LYS A 28 11.17 -2.12 3.13
N LYS A 29 10.68 -3.32 2.85
CA LYS A 29 9.54 -3.94 3.56
C LYS A 29 9.74 -3.89 5.07
N ILE A 30 10.92 -4.26 5.58
CA ILE A 30 11.22 -4.19 7.02
C ILE A 30 11.04 -2.77 7.56
N GLU A 31 11.45 -1.74 6.81
CA GLU A 31 11.23 -0.34 7.21
C GLU A 31 9.74 0.02 7.33
N PHE A 32 8.89 -0.44 6.41
CA PHE A 32 7.44 -0.22 6.46
C PHE A 32 6.80 -0.97 7.63
N MET A 33 7.19 -2.23 7.87
CA MET A 33 6.62 -3.04 8.96
C MET A 33 7.03 -2.52 10.35
N ASN A 34 8.24 -1.97 10.47
CA ASN A 34 8.75 -1.37 11.69
C ASN A 34 8.38 0.11 11.86
N LEU A 35 7.45 0.63 11.05
CA LEU A 35 6.95 1.99 11.23
C LEU A 35 6.30 2.12 12.61
N ASP A 36 6.80 3.06 13.41
CA ASP A 36 6.25 3.34 14.73
C ASP A 36 4.97 4.17 14.58
N LEU A 37 3.86 3.57 14.98
CA LEU A 37 2.51 4.12 14.92
C LEU A 37 1.83 4.07 16.29
N GLU A 38 2.58 3.98 17.38
CA GLU A 38 2.03 4.02 18.74
C GLU A 38 1.13 5.25 18.99
N PRO A 39 1.50 6.48 18.57
CA PRO A 39 0.62 7.65 18.73
C PRO A 39 -0.71 7.52 17.96
N ILE A 40 -0.68 6.83 16.82
CA ILE A 40 -1.86 6.59 15.97
C ILE A 40 -2.76 5.56 16.65
N ILE A 41 -2.20 4.46 17.18
CA ILE A 41 -2.93 3.46 17.95
C ILE A 41 -3.59 4.11 19.18
N PHE A 42 -2.84 4.94 19.90
CA PHE A 42 -3.37 5.70 21.03
C PHE A 42 -4.56 6.57 20.60
N LYS A 43 -4.43 7.33 19.50
CA LYS A 43 -5.50 8.19 19.01
C LYS A 43 -6.73 7.41 18.53
N LEU A 44 -6.55 6.27 17.87
CA LEU A 44 -7.64 5.41 17.41
C LEU A 44 -8.43 4.78 18.56
N THR A 45 -7.76 4.45 19.66
CA THR A 45 -8.38 3.82 20.85
C THR A 45 -8.92 4.83 21.86
N HIS A 46 -8.64 6.13 21.68
CA HIS A 46 -9.12 7.17 22.58
C HIS A 46 -10.64 7.39 22.45
N ASN A 47 -11.35 7.47 23.57
CA ASN A 47 -12.82 7.43 23.62
C ASN A 47 -13.50 8.78 23.38
N GLU A 48 -12.86 9.90 23.74
CA GLU A 48 -13.48 11.23 23.64
C GLU A 48 -13.17 11.89 22.30
N ASP A 49 -11.88 12.02 22.01
CA ASP A 49 -11.38 12.71 20.82
C ASP A 49 -10.87 11.74 19.73
N GLY A 50 -11.13 10.45 19.84
CA GLY A 50 -10.65 9.41 18.92
C GLY A 50 -11.76 8.62 18.24
N GLU A 51 -11.38 7.55 17.56
CA GLU A 51 -12.33 6.65 16.88
C GLU A 51 -13.00 5.66 17.84
N SER A 52 -12.61 5.63 19.12
CA SER A 52 -13.12 4.70 20.15
C SER A 52 -12.99 3.22 19.74
N TRP A 53 -11.94 2.87 18.98
CA TRP A 53 -11.72 1.48 18.57
C TRP A 53 -11.23 0.63 19.73
N GLY A 54 -11.64 -0.64 19.75
CA GLY A 54 -10.98 -1.65 20.58
C GLY A 54 -9.52 -1.83 20.13
N ILE A 55 -8.63 -2.09 21.09
CA ILE A 55 -7.17 -2.22 20.83
C ILE A 55 -6.84 -3.26 19.76
N GLU A 56 -7.53 -4.40 19.74
CA GLU A 56 -7.34 -5.44 18.72
C GLU A 56 -7.66 -4.94 17.30
N LYS A 57 -8.72 -4.15 17.16
CA LYS A 57 -9.10 -3.53 15.88
C LYS A 57 -8.05 -2.51 15.43
N ALA A 58 -7.58 -1.67 16.36
CA ALA A 58 -6.54 -0.68 16.07
C ALA A 58 -5.24 -1.34 15.61
N LEU A 59 -4.76 -2.35 16.34
CA LEU A 59 -3.56 -3.10 15.98
C LEU A 59 -3.70 -3.76 14.59
N LYS A 60 -4.82 -4.46 14.35
CA LYS A 60 -5.12 -5.08 13.05
C LYS A 60 -5.01 -4.10 11.89
N TYR A 61 -5.72 -2.97 11.95
CA TYR A 61 -5.76 -2.04 10.82
C TYR A 61 -4.51 -1.17 10.71
N VAL A 62 -3.74 -1.00 11.79
CA VAL A 62 -2.40 -0.40 11.72
C VAL A 62 -1.42 -1.33 10.99
N ASP A 63 -1.48 -2.63 11.23
CA ASP A 63 -0.67 -3.60 10.48
C ASP A 63 -1.08 -3.63 8.99
N GLU A 64 -2.38 -3.69 8.70
CA GLU A 64 -2.88 -3.61 7.32
C GLU A 64 -2.50 -2.28 6.62
N TYR A 65 -2.48 -1.16 7.36
CA TYR A 65 -2.03 0.14 6.85
C TYR A 65 -0.56 0.13 6.47
N LYS A 66 0.32 -0.46 7.28
CA LYS A 66 1.76 -0.60 6.93
C LYS A 66 1.95 -1.40 5.64
N CYS A 67 1.17 -2.46 5.48
CA CYS A 67 1.19 -3.28 4.27
C CYS A 67 0.69 -2.49 3.06
N TRP A 68 -0.40 -1.73 3.21
CA TRP A 68 -0.93 -0.87 2.16
C TRP A 68 0.06 0.25 1.75
N LEU A 69 0.81 0.83 2.70
CA LEU A 69 1.89 1.79 2.41
C LEU A 69 3.01 1.15 1.57
N PHE A 70 3.41 -0.07 1.92
CA PHE A 70 4.43 -0.80 1.16
C PHE A 70 3.96 -1.12 -0.26
N VAL A 71 2.69 -1.55 -0.43
CA VAL A 71 2.10 -1.78 -1.76
C VAL A 71 2.06 -0.50 -2.58
N ASN A 72 1.68 0.63 -1.99
CA ASN A 72 1.74 1.94 -2.67
C ASN A 72 3.17 2.35 -3.03
N TRP A 73 4.15 1.98 -2.21
CA TRP A 73 5.55 2.25 -2.55
C TRP A 73 6.00 1.46 -3.77
N LEU A 74 5.61 0.18 -3.82
CA LEU A 74 5.93 -0.77 -4.89
C LEU A 74 5.26 -0.41 -6.22
N HIS A 75 4.01 0.05 -6.14
CA HIS A 75 3.14 0.38 -7.28
C HIS A 75 2.90 1.88 -7.41
N GLY A 76 3.90 2.71 -7.11
CA GLY A 76 3.75 4.17 -6.90
C GLY A 76 3.28 5.03 -8.08
N ASP A 77 2.99 4.42 -9.24
CA ASP A 77 2.35 5.06 -10.40
C ASP A 77 0.84 4.80 -10.45
N GLU A 78 0.35 3.83 -9.69
CA GLU A 78 -1.06 3.48 -9.59
C GLU A 78 -1.72 4.25 -8.43
N SER A 79 -2.98 4.65 -8.61
CA SER A 79 -3.80 5.14 -7.50
C SER A 79 -4.44 3.95 -6.80
N LEU A 80 -3.97 3.62 -5.60
CA LEU A 80 -4.42 2.44 -4.85
C LEU A 80 -5.21 2.87 -3.59
N PRO A 81 -6.52 3.14 -3.72
CA PRO A 81 -7.33 3.60 -2.61
C PRO A 81 -7.41 2.53 -1.50
N PRO A 82 -7.29 2.91 -0.22
CA PRO A 82 -7.41 1.98 0.89
C PRO A 82 -8.87 1.55 1.13
N SER A 83 -9.06 0.55 2.01
CA SER A 83 -10.36 0.31 2.64
C SER A 83 -10.72 1.44 3.60
N LYS A 84 -11.99 1.51 4.03
CA LYS A 84 -12.43 2.55 4.96
C LYS A 84 -11.64 2.55 6.27
N GLU A 85 -11.35 1.39 6.84
CA GLU A 85 -10.61 1.31 8.08
C GLU A 85 -9.15 1.71 7.91
N ILE A 86 -8.50 1.30 6.81
CA ILE A 86 -7.14 1.74 6.49
C ILE A 86 -7.12 3.26 6.21
N ASP A 87 -8.14 3.82 5.55
CA ASP A 87 -8.28 5.27 5.31
C ASP A 87 -8.37 6.04 6.64
N LYS A 88 -9.11 5.52 7.63
CA LYS A 88 -9.18 6.12 8.98
C LYS A 88 -7.83 6.13 9.69
N VAL A 89 -7.06 5.04 9.60
CA VAL A 89 -5.68 4.99 10.11
C VAL A 89 -4.83 6.02 9.39
N TRP A 90 -4.95 6.12 8.06
CA TRP A 90 -4.20 7.08 7.25
C TRP A 90 -4.54 8.53 7.62
N HIS A 91 -5.82 8.88 7.78
CA HIS A 91 -6.22 10.22 8.23
C HIS A 91 -5.64 10.53 9.60
N THR A 92 -5.75 9.58 10.54
CA THR A 92 -5.20 9.75 11.90
C THR A 92 -3.69 10.01 11.85
N HIS A 93 -2.96 9.27 11.00
CA HIS A 93 -1.54 9.49 10.80
C HIS A 93 -1.25 10.85 10.14
N ALA A 94 -2.01 11.24 9.12
CA ALA A 94 -1.83 12.49 8.38
C ALA A 94 -2.12 13.75 9.23
N LEU A 95 -2.94 13.64 10.28
CA LEU A 95 -3.23 14.73 11.21
C LEU A 95 -2.01 15.11 12.07
N ASP A 96 -1.13 14.17 12.40
CA ASP A 96 0.18 14.49 12.98
C ASP A 96 1.15 14.89 11.85
N THR A 97 0.99 16.12 11.37
CA THR A 97 1.67 16.61 10.17
C THR A 97 3.21 16.49 10.23
N GLN A 98 3.81 16.66 11.41
CA GLN A 98 5.25 16.58 11.58
C GLN A 98 5.73 15.13 11.52
N LEU A 99 5.07 14.23 12.26
CA LEU A 99 5.37 12.80 12.20
C LEU A 99 5.17 12.25 10.78
N TYR A 100 4.04 12.61 10.17
CA TYR A 100 3.66 12.16 8.83
C TYR A 100 4.67 12.59 7.77
N GLU A 101 5.12 13.86 7.79
CA GLU A 101 6.13 14.34 6.84
C GLU A 101 7.46 13.58 7.00
N VAL A 102 7.93 13.38 8.23
CA VAL A 102 9.19 12.68 8.50
C VAL A 102 9.11 11.23 8.03
N GLN A 103 8.04 10.53 8.38
CA GLN A 103 7.86 9.12 8.07
C GLN A 103 7.67 8.90 6.56
N THR A 104 6.85 9.72 5.89
CA THR A 104 6.65 9.58 4.45
C THR A 104 7.91 9.91 3.65
N LYS A 105 8.67 10.95 4.03
CA LYS A 105 9.97 11.24 3.41
C LYS A 105 10.96 10.08 3.58
N LYS A 106 11.00 9.45 4.77
CA LYS A 106 11.86 8.28 5.02
C LYS A 106 11.48 7.08 4.14
N LEU A 107 10.18 6.78 4.04
CA LEU A 107 9.68 5.60 3.36
C LEU A 107 9.64 5.77 1.83
N PHE A 108 9.11 6.89 1.35
CA PHE A 108 8.85 7.17 -0.07
C PHE A 108 9.89 8.07 -0.73
N GLY A 109 10.78 8.70 0.04
CA GLY A 109 11.68 9.76 -0.45
C GLY A 109 10.97 11.10 -0.72
N LYS A 110 9.65 11.18 -0.45
CA LYS A 110 8.80 12.34 -0.69
C LYS A 110 7.60 12.32 0.26
N PHE A 111 6.90 13.44 0.35
CA PHE A 111 5.60 13.48 1.02
C PHE A 111 4.60 12.59 0.26
N PHE A 112 3.86 11.76 0.99
CA PHE A 112 2.83 10.91 0.39
C PHE A 112 1.48 11.64 0.49
N HIS A 113 0.95 12.10 -0.64
CA HIS A 113 -0.20 12.99 -0.64
C HIS A 113 -1.52 12.22 -0.54
N HIS A 114 -2.41 12.65 0.37
CA HIS A 114 -3.80 12.22 0.39
C HIS A 114 -4.62 13.04 -0.61
N PHE A 115 -5.45 12.37 -1.41
CA PHE A 115 -6.40 13.02 -2.32
C PHE A 115 -7.82 12.57 -1.96
N PRO A 116 -8.53 13.31 -1.08
CA PRO A 116 -9.83 12.86 -0.57
C PRO A 116 -10.89 12.85 -1.66
N TYR A 117 -10.74 13.60 -2.75
CA TYR A 117 -11.82 13.76 -3.73
C TYR A 117 -11.94 12.60 -4.74
N PHE A 118 -11.18 11.51 -4.59
CA PHE A 118 -11.29 10.38 -5.50
C PHE A 118 -12.62 9.64 -5.31
N GLY A 119 -13.42 9.57 -6.38
CA GLY A 119 -14.69 8.85 -6.43
C GLY A 119 -15.93 9.68 -6.12
N VAL A 120 -15.79 10.96 -5.77
CA VAL A 120 -16.93 11.84 -5.40
C VAL A 120 -17.22 12.93 -6.40
N ARG A 121 -16.41 13.06 -7.47
CA ARG A 121 -16.54 14.17 -8.44
C ARG A 121 -17.58 13.90 -9.53
N SER A 122 -17.82 12.64 -9.86
CA SER A 122 -18.79 12.21 -10.87
C SER A 122 -19.02 10.69 -10.79
N GLU A 123 -20.04 10.17 -11.47
CA GLU A 123 -20.26 8.73 -11.59
C GLU A 123 -19.08 8.00 -12.26
N GLN A 124 -18.44 8.64 -13.24
CA GLN A 124 -17.24 8.08 -13.87
C GLN A 124 -16.05 8.02 -12.90
N ASP A 125 -15.91 9.03 -12.02
CA ASP A 125 -14.88 9.06 -10.99
C ASP A 125 -15.10 7.96 -9.95
N LYS A 126 -16.36 7.73 -9.57
CA LYS A 126 -16.76 6.61 -8.70
C LYS A 126 -16.43 5.25 -9.33
N ALA A 127 -16.78 5.04 -10.60
CA ALA A 127 -16.42 3.82 -11.31
C ALA A 127 -14.89 3.61 -11.41
N ASN A 128 -14.11 4.68 -11.48
CA ASN A 128 -12.65 4.60 -11.44
C ASN A 128 -12.14 4.23 -10.04
N LEU A 129 -12.75 4.78 -8.98
CA LEU A 129 -12.46 4.41 -7.60
C LEU A 129 -12.73 2.92 -7.36
N ASP A 130 -13.86 2.40 -7.84
CA ASP A 130 -14.21 0.98 -7.67
C ASP A 130 -13.19 0.07 -8.36
N LYS A 131 -12.80 0.37 -9.59
CA LYS A 131 -11.76 -0.38 -10.31
C LYS A 131 -10.41 -0.33 -9.59
N ALA A 132 -10.01 0.84 -9.12
CA ALA A 132 -8.76 1.04 -8.38
C ALA A 132 -8.78 0.31 -7.03
N PHE A 133 -9.94 0.26 -6.37
CA PHE A 133 -10.12 -0.50 -5.14
C PHE A 133 -10.00 -1.99 -5.39
N GLU A 134 -10.65 -2.55 -6.43
CA GLU A 134 -10.46 -3.95 -6.83
C GLU A 134 -8.98 -4.29 -7.07
N ARG A 135 -8.24 -3.41 -7.75
CA ARG A 135 -6.80 -3.56 -7.94
C ARG A 135 -6.05 -3.59 -6.60
N THR A 136 -6.39 -2.69 -5.67
CA THR A 136 -5.80 -2.66 -4.33
C THR A 136 -6.05 -3.97 -3.58
N LYS A 137 -7.25 -4.55 -3.67
CA LYS A 137 -7.56 -5.83 -3.01
C LYS A 137 -6.70 -6.97 -3.55
N VAL A 138 -6.55 -7.05 -4.87
CA VAL A 138 -5.72 -8.06 -5.52
C VAL A 138 -4.27 -7.94 -5.05
N LEU A 139 -3.70 -6.74 -5.11
CA LEU A 139 -2.32 -6.50 -4.69
C LEU A 139 -2.13 -6.81 -3.19
N MET A 140 -3.04 -6.35 -2.33
CA MET A 140 -2.99 -6.66 -0.90
C MET A 140 -3.14 -8.16 -0.61
N GLY A 141 -3.89 -8.92 -1.39
CA GLY A 141 -3.99 -10.37 -1.27
C GLY A 141 -2.71 -11.10 -1.71
N LEU A 142 -2.13 -10.68 -2.84
CA LEU A 142 -0.86 -11.21 -3.36
C LEU A 142 0.29 -10.97 -2.38
N TYR A 143 0.45 -9.73 -1.93
CA TYR A 143 1.51 -9.37 -1.00
C TYR A 143 1.20 -9.74 0.45
N GLY A 144 -0.07 -9.82 0.84
CA GLY A 144 -0.48 -10.24 2.18
C GLY A 144 0.16 -11.57 2.58
N SER A 145 -0.02 -12.58 1.73
CA SER A 145 0.47 -13.94 1.97
C SER A 145 2.00 -14.05 1.94
N SER A 146 2.64 -13.35 1.00
CA SER A 146 4.11 -13.41 0.82
C SER A 146 4.88 -12.52 1.80
N PHE A 147 4.24 -11.50 2.38
CA PHE A 147 4.93 -10.49 3.20
C PHE A 147 4.64 -10.61 4.70
N GLY A 148 3.91 -11.66 5.13
CA GLY A 148 3.52 -11.85 6.54
C GLY A 148 2.49 -10.81 7.01
N CYS A 149 1.93 -10.08 6.06
CA CYS A 149 0.87 -9.11 6.25
C CYS A 149 -0.44 -9.90 6.32
N ASN A 150 -1.01 -10.06 7.52
CA ASN A 150 -2.31 -10.69 7.69
C ASN A 150 -3.40 -9.80 7.09
N PHE A 151 -3.51 -9.81 5.77
CA PHE A 151 -4.61 -9.21 5.07
C PHE A 151 -5.82 -10.11 5.27
N SER A 152 -6.62 -9.77 6.28
CA SER A 152 -7.97 -10.28 6.41
C SER A 152 -8.69 -9.86 5.14
N ALA A 153 -8.87 -10.81 4.20
CA ALA A 153 -9.65 -10.62 2.98
C ALA A 153 -10.77 -9.63 3.26
N LEU A 154 -10.78 -8.50 2.53
CA LEU A 154 -11.63 -7.33 2.75
C LEU A 154 -13.12 -7.70 2.82
N CYS A 155 -13.50 -8.23 3.97
CA CYS A 155 -14.84 -8.44 4.45
C CYS A 155 -15.07 -7.24 5.37
N GLY A 156 -15.26 -6.08 4.75
CA GLY A 156 -15.37 -4.77 5.39
C GLY A 156 -15.74 -3.71 4.36
N GLU A 157 -17.02 -3.35 4.38
CA GLU A 157 -17.77 -2.31 3.68
C GLU A 157 -17.00 -1.25 2.84
N GLY A 158 -16.82 -1.50 1.54
CA GLY A 158 -16.68 -0.45 0.52
C GLY A 158 -15.32 0.27 0.41
N CYS A 159 -15.19 1.07 -0.65
CA CYS A 159 -14.03 1.92 -0.91
C CYS A 159 -14.04 3.15 0.03
N GLY A 160 -12.85 3.60 0.47
CA GLY A 160 -12.67 4.78 1.33
C GLY A 160 -12.94 6.11 0.63
N SER A 161 -14.16 6.31 0.09
CA SER A 161 -14.58 7.61 -0.43
C SER A 161 -14.71 8.63 0.71
N SER A 162 -14.32 9.89 0.45
CA SER A 162 -14.23 11.02 1.41
C SER A 162 -15.52 11.49 2.09
N LEU A 163 -16.62 10.76 1.97
CA LEU A 163 -17.82 11.04 2.75
C LEU A 163 -17.69 10.43 4.15
N CYS A 164 -16.71 10.92 4.90
CA CYS A 164 -16.49 10.63 6.31
C CYS A 164 -17.65 11.26 7.10
N GLY A 165 -18.83 10.63 7.09
CA GLY A 165 -19.99 11.08 7.85
C GLY A 165 -21.38 10.63 7.35
N ASN A 166 -21.52 10.02 6.17
CA ASN A 166 -22.85 9.63 5.67
C ASN A 166 -22.94 8.12 5.36
N ASN A 167 -23.98 7.50 5.92
CA ASN A 167 -24.42 6.11 5.75
C ASN A 167 -24.90 5.80 4.32
N ALA A 168 -24.11 6.09 3.30
CA ALA A 168 -24.48 5.97 1.90
C ALA A 168 -23.56 5.01 1.16
N CYS A 169 -23.53 3.72 1.56
CA CYS A 169 -23.14 2.68 0.63
C CYS A 169 -23.97 1.41 0.88
N ASP A 170 -24.70 0.99 -0.14
CA ASP A 170 -25.58 -0.18 -0.14
C ASP A 170 -24.72 -1.47 -0.24
N SER A 171 -24.96 -2.41 0.66
CA SER A 171 -24.10 -3.56 0.99
C SER A 171 -24.14 -4.74 -0.01
N ASN A 172 -24.63 -4.53 -1.23
CA ASN A 172 -25.10 -5.62 -2.11
C ASN A 172 -24.16 -6.01 -3.28
N SER A 173 -22.84 -5.90 -3.17
CA SER A 173 -21.95 -6.24 -4.30
C SER A 173 -20.74 -7.13 -4.00
N CYS A 174 -20.78 -7.96 -2.94
CA CYS A 174 -19.72 -8.95 -2.73
C CYS A 174 -20.09 -10.32 -3.32
N GLY A 175 -19.71 -10.53 -4.59
CA GLY A 175 -19.65 -11.85 -5.21
C GLY A 175 -18.32 -12.53 -4.86
N LYS A 176 -18.38 -13.76 -4.33
CA LYS A 176 -17.20 -14.58 -4.01
C LYS A 176 -16.40 -14.84 -5.29
N THR A 177 -15.20 -14.27 -5.39
CA THR A 177 -14.24 -14.65 -6.42
C THR A 177 -12.99 -15.23 -5.75
N THR A 178 -12.95 -16.55 -5.67
CA THR A 178 -11.70 -17.30 -5.53
C THR A 178 -11.02 -17.30 -6.89
N GLN A 179 -10.00 -16.47 -7.07
CA GLN A 179 -9.07 -16.60 -8.20
C GLN A 179 -7.68 -16.93 -7.67
N THR A 180 -7.14 -18.04 -8.17
CA THR A 180 -5.75 -18.47 -8.01
C THR A 180 -4.90 -17.66 -8.98
N PHE A 181 -3.91 -16.92 -8.50
CA PHE A 181 -3.00 -16.11 -9.33
C PHE A 181 -1.63 -16.77 -9.43
N GLY A 182 -1.05 -16.75 -10.64
CA GLY A 182 0.23 -17.38 -10.98
C GLY A 182 1.45 -16.51 -10.65
N GLU A 183 2.62 -17.16 -10.56
CA GLU A 183 3.90 -16.62 -10.07
C GLU A 183 4.50 -15.48 -10.92
N GLU A 184 3.98 -15.22 -12.13
CA GLU A 184 4.56 -14.23 -13.06
C GLU A 184 4.37 -12.76 -12.62
N GLU A 185 3.34 -12.43 -11.83
CA GLU A 185 3.06 -11.04 -11.42
C GLU A 185 4.03 -10.53 -10.33
N LEU A 186 4.67 -11.45 -9.57
CA LEU A 186 5.69 -11.12 -8.58
C LEU A 186 7.01 -10.62 -9.20
N LEU A 187 7.30 -11.01 -10.44
CA LEU A 187 8.53 -10.65 -11.15
C LEU A 187 8.44 -9.31 -11.90
N ALA A 188 7.25 -8.72 -12.02
CA ALA A 188 7.03 -7.44 -12.72
C ALA A 188 7.36 -6.19 -11.86
N VAL A 189 7.91 -6.39 -10.66
CA VAL A 189 8.27 -5.32 -9.72
C VAL A 189 9.43 -4.47 -10.26
N ARG A 190 9.21 -3.15 -10.34
CA ARG A 190 10.11 -2.21 -11.03
C ARG A 190 11.47 -2.02 -10.32
N PRO A 191 12.60 -2.04 -11.06
CA PRO A 191 13.93 -1.73 -10.52
C PRO A 191 14.30 -0.24 -10.41
N ASP A 192 13.49 0.68 -10.92
CA ASP A 192 13.93 2.03 -11.33
C ASP A 192 14.11 3.07 -10.21
N ARG A 193 13.85 2.71 -8.94
CA ARG A 193 13.94 3.64 -7.80
C ARG A 193 15.26 3.64 -7.05
N PHE A 194 16.20 2.75 -7.41
CA PHE A 194 17.56 2.78 -6.85
C PHE A 194 18.48 3.69 -7.68
N GLY A 195 18.38 5.00 -7.42
CA GLY A 195 19.45 5.99 -7.64
C GLY A 195 19.71 6.46 -9.07
N LYS A 196 19.06 7.56 -9.48
CA LYS A 196 19.70 8.64 -10.28
C LYS A 196 19.12 10.00 -9.89
N THR A 197 19.69 10.64 -8.87
CA THR A 197 19.52 12.08 -8.67
C THR A 197 20.19 12.78 -9.86
N LYS A 198 19.38 13.27 -10.81
CA LYS A 198 19.87 14.20 -11.83
C LYS A 198 20.21 15.51 -11.14
N ILE A 199 21.50 15.74 -10.92
CA ILE A 199 22.06 17.07 -10.68
C ILE A 199 21.77 17.89 -11.93
N ARG A 200 20.92 18.92 -11.81
CA ARG A 200 20.88 20.02 -12.79
C ARG A 200 21.86 21.08 -12.30
N ILE A 201 22.88 21.30 -13.12
CA ILE A 201 23.74 22.50 -13.12
C ILE A 201 22.90 23.70 -13.56
#